data_AF-A0A183KW47-F1
#
_entry.id   AF-A0A183KW47-F1
#
_cell.length_a   1.000
_cell.length_b   1.000
_cell.length_c   1.000
_cell.angle_alpha   90.00
_cell.angle_beta   90.00
_cell.angle_gamma   90.00
#
_symmetry.space_group_name_H-M   'P 1'
#
loop_
_entity.id
_entity.type
_entity.pdbx_description
1 polymer ?
#
loop_
_entity_poly.entity_id
_entity_poly.type
_entity_poly.pdbx_seq_one_letter_code
_entity_poly.pdbx_strand_id
1 'polypeptide(L)'
;MDVAQTQVRTIRVVDVVADECQRLFHHFLETFKENDVLKYVEAANGLKQLEKNTLSVTFTDIIVSDTRLSGLIQDEFYRLYPALCSATKNFVNDHVPDTQNSGRDFYVSFTDVPSLHRMRDLTASQLGRLIKVRAQVVRAHPIHPELLMGTFRCSECKIVIRNVEQPFKYTQPTVCFNPQCGNRLKFELLTNESKFVDFQKVRVQETQSELPRGSIPRNTCHQMNESDAISYEALSKRLTPSELDTICQMSQDRKLLTNMCRSLFPTIHGADEVKKGILLMLCGGVPKITEEKTHLRGDLNVCLVGDPSTAKSQFLKHVEKFSPRAVYTSGKASSAAGLTAAVVRDEESFEFVIEAGALMLADNGVCCIDEFDKMDLKDQVAIHEAMEQQTISITKAGVKATLNARTSILAAANPIGGRYDRSKSLRHNIGLSAPIISRFDLFFVLIDECNDIVDYAIARSIVDLHMGRHGAEDTHTIYSVDNIRRYIAFARCFKPKVWNNFFHITSVFTKLCHQDKYFNGVYSLFPSFLQRPTERS
;
A
#
# COMPACT_ATOMS: atom_id res chain seq x y z
N MET A 1 -25.72 -46.83 21.29
CA MET A 1 -27.11 -46.37 21.06
C MET A 1 -27.11 -44.89 21.34
N ASP A 2 -26.84 -44.12 20.29
CA ASP A 2 -26.75 -42.67 20.34
C ASP A 2 -28.15 -42.10 20.54
N VAL A 3 -28.35 -41.43 21.68
CA VAL A 3 -29.60 -40.72 21.97
C VAL A 3 -29.63 -39.53 21.01
N ALA A 4 -30.53 -39.64 20.04
CA ALA A 4 -30.82 -38.67 19.01
C ALA A 4 -30.89 -37.25 19.60
N GLN A 5 -30.20 -36.33 18.92
CA GLN A 5 -30.26 -34.90 19.14
C GLN A 5 -31.69 -34.41 18.86
N THR A 6 -32.56 -34.44 19.87
CA THR A 6 -33.85 -33.76 19.80
C THR A 6 -33.56 -32.26 19.84
N GLN A 7 -33.35 -31.67 18.67
CA GLN A 7 -33.25 -30.22 18.51
C GLN A 7 -34.49 -29.59 19.15
N VAL A 8 -34.29 -28.74 20.15
CA VAL A 8 -35.33 -27.82 20.62
C VAL A 8 -35.72 -27.01 19.39
N ARG A 9 -36.90 -27.30 18.82
CA ARG A 9 -37.55 -26.46 17.83
C ARG A 9 -37.86 -25.13 18.53
N THR A 10 -36.88 -24.26 18.59
CA THR A 10 -37.16 -22.83 18.60
C THR A 10 -38.05 -22.60 17.39
N ILE A 11 -39.26 -22.09 17.60
CA ILE A 11 -40.13 -21.63 16.51
C ILE A 11 -39.39 -20.42 15.94
N ARG A 12 -38.44 -20.66 15.04
CA ARG A 12 -37.82 -19.59 14.25
C ARG A 12 -38.92 -19.12 13.33
N VAL A 13 -39.35 -17.87 13.50
CA VAL A 13 -40.19 -17.19 12.53
C VAL A 13 -39.42 -17.21 11.22
N VAL A 14 -39.96 -17.90 10.22
CA VAL A 14 -39.32 -18.03 8.91
C VAL A 14 -39.40 -16.66 8.25
N ASP A 15 -38.24 -16.07 8.02
CA ASP A 15 -38.14 -14.75 7.42
C ASP A 15 -38.20 -14.91 5.90
N VAL A 16 -39.41 -14.82 5.34
CA VAL A 16 -39.69 -15.07 3.91
C VAL A 16 -38.84 -14.18 3.01
N VAL A 17 -38.55 -12.95 3.44
CA VAL A 17 -37.72 -12.00 2.69
C VAL A 17 -36.26 -12.45 2.70
N ALA A 18 -35.77 -12.97 3.83
CA ALA A 18 -34.40 -13.46 3.94
C ALA A 18 -34.18 -14.71 3.08
N ASP A 19 -35.16 -15.62 3.04
CA ASP A 19 -35.11 -16.82 2.20
C ASP A 19 -35.19 -16.45 0.70
N GLU A 20 -36.03 -15.47 0.34
CA GLU A 20 -36.09 -14.94 -1.03
C GLU A 20 -34.74 -14.32 -1.44
N CYS A 21 -34.14 -13.50 -0.56
CA CYS A 21 -32.81 -12.93 -0.76
C CYS A 21 -31.72 -14.01 -0.90
N GLN A 22 -31.77 -15.06 -0.07
CA GLN A 22 -30.83 -16.17 -0.13
C GLN A 22 -30.88 -16.87 -1.50
N ARG A 23 -32.09 -17.14 -2.01
CA ARG A 23 -32.31 -17.78 -3.31
C ARG A 23 -31.85 -16.89 -4.46
N LEU A 24 -32.22 -15.60 -4.43
CA LEU A 24 -31.81 -14.64 -5.47
C LEU A 24 -30.29 -14.46 -5.50
N PHE A 25 -29.66 -14.38 -4.33
CA PHE A 25 -28.21 -14.22 -4.22
C PHE A 25 -27.46 -15.48 -4.68
N HIS A 26 -27.94 -16.68 -4.34
CA HIS A 26 -27.36 -17.94 -4.84
C HIS A 26 -27.48 -18.03 -6.37
N HIS A 27 -28.65 -17.70 -6.93
CA HIS A 27 -28.85 -17.64 -8.37
C HIS A 27 -27.94 -16.62 -9.06
N PHE A 28 -27.74 -15.45 -8.46
CA PHE A 28 -26.81 -14.44 -8.94
C PHE A 28 -25.38 -14.98 -9.04
N LEU A 29 -24.89 -15.69 -8.03
CA LEU A 29 -23.54 -16.25 -8.02
C LEU A 29 -23.32 -17.31 -9.12
N GLU A 30 -24.36 -18.08 -9.47
CA GLU A 30 -24.29 -19.08 -10.53
C GLU A 30 -24.40 -18.49 -11.94
N THR A 31 -25.21 -17.44 -12.11
CA THR A 31 -25.56 -16.92 -13.44
C THR A 31 -24.64 -15.82 -13.93
N PHE A 32 -24.02 -15.06 -13.02
CA PHE A 32 -23.27 -13.87 -13.40
C PHE A 32 -21.99 -14.23 -14.16
N LYS A 33 -21.90 -13.75 -15.41
CA LYS A 33 -20.75 -13.91 -16.30
C LYS A 33 -20.15 -12.56 -16.64
N GLU A 34 -18.83 -12.46 -16.54
CA GLU A 34 -18.06 -11.32 -17.02
C GLU A 34 -17.17 -11.81 -18.17
N ASN A 35 -17.35 -11.27 -19.38
CA ASN A 35 -16.62 -11.67 -20.59
C ASN A 35 -16.65 -13.20 -20.86
N ASP A 36 -17.83 -13.82 -20.75
CA ASP A 36 -18.07 -15.27 -20.87
C ASP A 36 -17.41 -16.16 -19.80
N VAL A 37 -16.73 -15.58 -18.80
CA VAL A 37 -16.13 -16.29 -17.67
C VAL A 37 -16.97 -16.12 -16.40
N LEU A 38 -17.16 -17.20 -15.65
CA LEU A 38 -17.86 -17.22 -14.37
C LEU A 38 -16.95 -16.72 -13.24
N LYS A 39 -16.86 -15.39 -13.09
CA LYS A 39 -16.01 -14.69 -12.11
C LYS A 39 -16.12 -15.26 -10.69
N TYR A 40 -17.33 -15.48 -10.20
CA TYR A 40 -17.58 -15.90 -8.82
C TYR A 40 -17.29 -17.38 -8.57
N VAL A 41 -17.40 -18.22 -9.61
CA VAL A 41 -17.02 -19.64 -9.53
C VAL A 41 -15.49 -19.78 -9.46
N GLU A 42 -14.75 -19.02 -10.27
CA GLU A 42 -13.29 -18.98 -10.17
C GLU A 42 -12.83 -18.42 -8.81
N ALA A 43 -13.50 -17.37 -8.31
CA ALA A 43 -13.22 -16.84 -6.98
C ALA A 43 -13.45 -17.89 -5.88
N ALA A 44 -14.53 -18.67 -5.96
CA ALA A 44 -14.80 -19.78 -5.03
C ALA A 44 -13.74 -20.88 -5.10
N ASN A 45 -13.29 -21.25 -6.29
CA ASN A 45 -12.16 -22.17 -6.46
C ASN A 45 -10.85 -21.61 -5.88
N GLY A 46 -10.65 -20.30 -5.99
CA GLY A 46 -9.53 -19.58 -5.39
C GLY A 46 -9.53 -19.60 -3.86
N LEU A 47 -10.70 -19.66 -3.21
CA LEU A 47 -10.82 -19.79 -1.76
C LEU A 47 -10.17 -21.08 -1.24
N LYS A 48 -10.26 -22.19 -2.00
CA LYS A 48 -9.59 -23.46 -1.66
C LYS A 48 -8.07 -23.32 -1.64
N GLN A 49 -7.50 -22.59 -2.61
CA GLN A 49 -6.05 -22.44 -2.72
C GLN A 49 -5.45 -21.56 -1.62
N LEU A 50 -6.21 -20.58 -1.14
CA LEU A 50 -5.73 -19.56 -0.21
C LEU A 50 -6.20 -19.79 1.24
N GLU A 51 -6.97 -20.87 1.49
CA GLU A 51 -7.66 -21.14 2.76
C GLU A 51 -8.45 -19.93 3.31
N LYS A 52 -8.97 -19.10 2.40
CA LYS A 52 -9.73 -17.90 2.77
C LYS A 52 -11.20 -18.24 3.01
N ASN A 53 -11.78 -17.59 4.01
CA ASN A 53 -13.19 -17.77 4.37
C ASN A 53 -14.09 -16.62 3.88
N THR A 54 -13.55 -15.66 3.14
CA THR A 54 -14.29 -14.45 2.73
C THR A 54 -14.38 -14.34 1.22
N LEU A 55 -15.60 -14.28 0.69
CA LEU A 55 -15.88 -14.02 -0.72
C LEU A 55 -16.13 -12.52 -0.92
N SER A 56 -15.33 -11.87 -1.78
CA SER A 56 -15.53 -10.46 -2.16
C SER A 56 -16.46 -10.37 -3.37
N VAL A 57 -17.56 -9.63 -3.23
CA VAL A 57 -18.58 -9.42 -4.25
C VAL A 57 -18.68 -7.94 -4.59
N THR A 58 -18.67 -7.61 -5.88
CA THR A 58 -18.76 -6.21 -6.32
C THR A 58 -20.21 -5.78 -6.37
N PHE A 59 -20.56 -4.65 -5.75
CA PHE A 59 -21.94 -4.20 -5.67
C PHE A 59 -22.50 -3.74 -7.02
N THR A 60 -21.65 -3.26 -7.93
CA THR A 60 -22.02 -2.95 -9.32
C THR A 60 -22.55 -4.17 -10.05
N ASP A 61 -21.98 -5.34 -9.80
CA ASP A 61 -22.35 -6.59 -10.46
C ASP A 61 -23.76 -7.03 -10.03
N ILE A 62 -24.09 -6.80 -8.75
CA ILE A 62 -25.43 -7.05 -8.20
C ILE A 62 -26.46 -6.09 -8.77
N ILE A 63 -26.10 -4.82 -8.99
CA ILE A 63 -27.01 -3.83 -9.60
C ILE A 63 -27.34 -4.23 -11.05
N VAL A 64 -26.34 -4.74 -11.79
CA VAL A 64 -26.51 -5.14 -13.19
C VAL A 64 -27.38 -6.39 -13.33
N SER A 65 -27.21 -7.37 -12.44
CA SER A 65 -28.03 -8.58 -12.44
C SER A 65 -29.45 -8.32 -11.94
N ASP A 66 -29.58 -7.78 -10.73
CA ASP A 66 -30.84 -7.65 -10.02
C ASP A 66 -30.91 -6.35 -9.19
N THR A 67 -31.66 -5.38 -9.72
CA THR A 67 -31.95 -4.11 -9.04
C THR A 67 -32.76 -4.28 -7.75
N ARG A 68 -33.62 -5.31 -7.69
CA ARG A 68 -34.42 -5.62 -6.49
C ARG A 68 -33.54 -6.15 -5.35
N LEU A 69 -32.61 -7.04 -5.65
CA LEU A 69 -31.70 -7.63 -4.67
C LEU A 69 -30.77 -6.55 -4.08
N SER A 70 -30.21 -5.68 -4.94
CA SER A 70 -29.37 -4.57 -4.49
C SER A 70 -30.12 -3.60 -3.57
N GLY A 71 -31.37 -3.25 -3.87
CA GLY A 71 -32.20 -2.43 -2.98
C GLY A 71 -32.42 -3.05 -1.60
N LEU A 72 -32.77 -4.34 -1.55
CA LEU A 72 -32.97 -5.07 -0.29
C LEU A 72 -31.69 -5.13 0.56
N ILE A 73 -30.55 -5.43 -0.06
CA ILE A 73 -29.25 -5.47 0.62
C ILE A 73 -28.85 -4.08 1.13
N GLN A 74 -29.15 -3.02 0.38
CA GLN A 74 -28.78 -1.66 0.77
C GLN A 74 -29.60 -1.15 1.96
N ASP A 75 -30.88 -1.47 2.02
CA ASP A 75 -31.80 -0.99 3.06
C ASP A 75 -31.77 -1.81 4.36
N GLU A 76 -31.68 -3.14 4.28
CA GLU A 76 -31.77 -4.05 5.44
C GLU A 76 -30.55 -4.98 5.58
N PHE A 77 -29.34 -4.44 5.38
CA PHE A 77 -28.10 -5.22 5.39
C PHE A 77 -27.91 -6.07 6.66
N TYR A 78 -28.08 -5.47 7.84
CA TYR A 78 -27.82 -6.15 9.11
C TYR A 78 -28.72 -7.39 9.32
N ARG A 79 -29.98 -7.30 8.87
CA ARG A 79 -30.96 -8.38 8.97
C ARG A 79 -30.68 -9.49 7.97
N LEU A 80 -30.31 -9.13 6.74
CA LEU A 80 -30.09 -10.08 5.64
C LEU A 80 -28.69 -10.72 5.65
N TYR A 81 -27.74 -10.15 6.38
CA TYR A 81 -26.36 -10.63 6.42
C TYR A 81 -26.20 -12.14 6.73
N PRO A 82 -26.88 -12.72 7.74
CA PRO A 82 -26.78 -14.17 8.00
C PRO A 82 -27.28 -15.02 6.83
N ALA A 83 -28.31 -14.58 6.12
CA ALA A 83 -28.85 -15.27 4.96
C ALA A 83 -27.86 -15.23 3.77
N LEU A 84 -27.16 -14.12 3.58
CA LEU A 84 -26.10 -13.99 2.56
C LEU A 84 -24.90 -14.92 2.84
N CYS A 85 -24.49 -15.03 4.11
CA CYS A 85 -23.45 -15.98 4.51
C CYS A 85 -23.89 -17.44 4.26
N SER A 86 -25.16 -17.76 4.53
CA SER A 86 -25.72 -19.08 4.24
C SER A 86 -25.80 -19.37 2.74
N ALA A 87 -26.21 -18.39 1.92
CA ALA A 87 -26.22 -18.52 0.46
C ALA A 87 -24.82 -18.83 -0.08
N THR A 88 -23.82 -18.11 0.42
CA THR A 88 -22.42 -18.28 0.03
C THR A 88 -21.88 -19.64 0.44
N LYS A 89 -22.24 -20.10 1.65
CA LYS A 89 -21.88 -21.44 2.13
C LYS A 89 -22.47 -22.54 1.25
N ASN A 90 -23.73 -22.41 0.83
CA ASN A 90 -24.38 -23.35 -0.07
C ASN A 90 -23.67 -23.35 -1.44
N PHE A 91 -23.45 -22.18 -2.02
CA PHE A 91 -22.74 -22.02 -3.29
C PHE A 91 -21.34 -22.65 -3.30
N VAL A 92 -20.55 -22.43 -2.24
CA VAL A 92 -19.22 -23.03 -2.12
C VAL A 92 -19.30 -24.55 -1.97
N ASN A 93 -20.28 -25.07 -1.23
CA ASN A 93 -20.48 -26.51 -1.07
C ASN A 93 -20.91 -27.20 -2.38
N ASP A 94 -21.65 -26.50 -3.25
CA ASP A 94 -22.10 -27.03 -4.54
C ASP A 94 -20.92 -27.16 -5.52
N HIS A 95 -20.01 -26.19 -5.54
CA HIS A 95 -18.85 -26.19 -6.45
C HIS A 95 -17.61 -26.90 -5.88
N VAL A 96 -17.48 -27.03 -4.56
CA VAL A 96 -16.34 -27.67 -3.88
C VAL A 96 -16.86 -28.76 -2.93
N PRO A 97 -16.85 -30.04 -3.34
CA PRO A 97 -17.46 -31.13 -2.56
C PRO A 97 -16.68 -31.49 -1.28
N ASP A 98 -15.39 -31.14 -1.17
CA ASP A 98 -14.56 -31.45 0.02
C ASP A 98 -14.92 -30.62 1.27
N THR A 99 -15.62 -29.49 1.10
CA THR A 99 -15.88 -28.53 2.18
C THR A 99 -17.06 -28.86 3.07
N GLN A 100 -17.92 -29.82 2.69
CA GLN A 100 -19.10 -30.21 3.48
C GLN A 100 -18.75 -30.67 4.90
N ASN A 101 -17.54 -31.23 5.09
CA ASN A 101 -17.08 -31.75 6.38
C ASN A 101 -16.24 -30.77 7.20
N SER A 102 -15.84 -29.62 6.63
CA SER A 102 -14.87 -28.74 7.30
C SER A 102 -15.49 -27.82 8.35
N GLY A 103 -16.83 -27.69 8.41
CA GLY A 103 -17.51 -26.82 9.37
C GLY A 103 -17.13 -25.33 9.27
N ARG A 104 -16.47 -24.91 8.17
CA ARG A 104 -16.03 -23.54 7.91
C ARG A 104 -17.25 -22.64 7.70
N ASP A 105 -17.17 -21.44 8.28
CA ASP A 105 -18.16 -20.39 8.09
C ASP A 105 -17.61 -19.42 7.03
N PHE A 106 -18.43 -19.10 6.04
CA PHE A 106 -18.05 -18.21 4.94
C PHE A 106 -18.69 -16.84 5.14
N TYR A 107 -17.90 -15.80 4.89
CA TYR A 107 -18.32 -14.40 4.98
C TYR A 107 -18.38 -13.75 3.62
N VAL A 108 -19.26 -12.76 3.48
CA VAL A 108 -19.39 -11.94 2.26
C VAL A 108 -18.87 -10.54 2.54
N SER A 109 -17.99 -10.05 1.68
CA SER A 109 -17.50 -8.68 1.70
C SER A 109 -17.93 -7.95 0.43
N PHE A 110 -18.53 -6.77 0.57
CA PHE A 110 -18.99 -5.98 -0.57
C PHE A 110 -17.95 -4.92 -0.97
N THR A 111 -17.56 -4.91 -2.24
CA THR A 111 -16.70 -3.89 -2.84
C THR A 111 -17.51 -2.94 -3.72
N ASP A 112 -17.06 -1.69 -3.86
CA ASP A 112 -17.65 -0.69 -4.76
C ASP A 112 -19.13 -0.34 -4.54
N VAL A 113 -19.51 -0.14 -3.28
CA VAL A 113 -20.80 0.45 -2.93
C VAL A 113 -20.86 1.92 -3.39
N PRO A 114 -21.92 2.36 -4.11
CA PRO A 114 -22.01 3.71 -4.66
C PRO A 114 -22.33 4.80 -3.62
N SER A 115 -22.92 4.45 -2.47
CA SER A 115 -23.32 5.39 -1.41
C SER A 115 -22.13 5.86 -0.55
N LEU A 116 -21.31 6.76 -1.10
CA LEU A 116 -20.26 7.44 -0.35
C LEU A 116 -20.85 8.56 0.52
N HIS A 117 -20.78 8.40 1.84
CA HIS A 117 -21.20 9.40 2.82
C HIS A 117 -20.01 9.95 3.60
N ARG A 118 -20.07 11.23 3.95
CA ARG A 118 -19.11 11.85 4.88
C ARG A 118 -19.49 11.51 6.31
N MET A 119 -18.51 11.48 7.21
CA MET A 119 -18.76 11.18 8.63
C MET A 119 -19.77 12.12 9.30
N ARG A 120 -19.91 13.36 8.83
CA ARG A 120 -20.88 14.34 9.34
C ARG A 120 -22.31 14.07 8.90
N ASP A 121 -22.49 13.38 7.78
CA ASP A 121 -23.80 13.12 7.18
C ASP A 121 -24.48 11.88 7.78
N LEU A 122 -23.80 11.22 8.73
CA LEU A 122 -24.30 10.02 9.40
C LEU A 122 -25.39 10.37 10.41
N THR A 123 -26.59 9.85 10.19
CA THR A 123 -27.77 10.07 11.02
C THR A 123 -28.45 8.73 11.36
N ALA A 124 -29.37 8.73 12.33
CA ALA A 124 -30.04 7.51 12.79
C ALA A 124 -30.86 6.79 11.69
N SER A 125 -31.26 7.47 10.62
CA SER A 125 -31.99 6.87 9.49
C SER A 125 -31.13 5.91 8.66
N GLN A 126 -29.81 5.92 8.83
CA GLN A 126 -28.87 5.05 8.12
C GLN A 126 -28.52 3.78 8.92
N LEU A 127 -29.12 3.58 10.09
CA LEU A 127 -28.92 2.36 10.88
C LEU A 127 -29.40 1.13 10.11
N GLY A 128 -28.57 0.10 10.05
CA GLY A 128 -28.88 -1.16 9.36
C GLY A 128 -28.67 -1.12 7.83
N ARG A 129 -28.28 0.02 7.26
CA ARG A 129 -28.01 0.19 5.83
C ARG A 129 -26.53 -0.01 5.48
N LEU A 130 -26.28 -0.36 4.22
CA LEU A 130 -24.93 -0.44 3.68
C LEU A 130 -24.45 0.96 3.23
N ILE A 131 -23.37 1.46 3.83
CA ILE A 131 -22.76 2.76 3.53
C ILE A 131 -21.26 2.64 3.32
N LYS A 132 -20.71 3.52 2.48
CA LYS A 132 -19.26 3.67 2.29
C LYS A 132 -18.82 4.98 2.93
N VAL A 133 -17.85 4.91 3.84
CA VAL A 133 -17.27 6.08 4.51
C VAL A 133 -15.78 6.11 4.25
N ARG A 134 -15.24 7.29 3.95
CA ARG A 134 -13.80 7.53 3.84
C ARG A 134 -13.31 8.23 5.10
N ALA A 135 -12.28 7.67 5.72
CA ALA A 135 -11.70 8.23 6.94
C ALA A 135 -10.21 7.90 7.05
N GLN A 136 -9.49 8.72 7.81
CA GLN A 136 -8.10 8.50 8.18
C GLN A 136 -8.04 7.67 9.45
N VAL A 137 -7.24 6.60 9.47
CA VAL A 137 -6.99 5.84 10.69
C VAL A 137 -6.08 6.65 11.60
N VAL A 138 -6.55 6.95 12.81
CA VAL A 138 -5.75 7.62 13.85
C VAL A 138 -5.01 6.59 14.68
N ARG A 139 -5.73 5.53 15.08
CA ARG A 139 -5.20 4.51 15.99
C ARG A 139 -5.81 3.15 15.72
N ALA A 140 -4.97 2.13 15.63
CA ALA A 140 -5.42 0.74 15.69
C ALA A 140 -5.08 0.17 17.06
N HIS A 141 -6.07 -0.45 17.72
CA HIS A 141 -5.83 -1.24 18.93
C HIS A 141 -5.29 -2.62 18.53
N PRO A 142 -4.57 -3.31 19.43
CA PRO A 142 -4.17 -4.69 19.20
C PRO A 142 -5.40 -5.59 18.98
N ILE A 143 -5.16 -6.69 18.28
CA ILE A 143 -6.15 -7.74 18.04
C ILE A 143 -6.45 -8.42 19.38
N HIS A 144 -7.73 -8.60 19.67
CA HIS A 144 -8.21 -9.33 20.83
C HIS A 144 -9.17 -10.42 20.34
N PRO A 145 -9.08 -11.66 20.83
CA PRO A 145 -10.05 -12.69 20.50
C PRO A 145 -11.37 -12.48 21.26
N GLU A 146 -12.50 -12.53 20.56
CA GLU A 146 -13.85 -12.51 21.13
C GLU A 146 -14.52 -13.87 20.96
N LEU A 147 -15.29 -14.27 21.97
CA LEU A 147 -15.99 -15.54 22.02
C LEU A 147 -17.35 -15.40 21.32
N LEU A 148 -17.49 -15.96 20.12
CA LEU A 148 -18.73 -15.89 19.33
C LEU A 148 -19.74 -16.97 19.78
N MET A 149 -19.27 -18.22 19.88
CA MET A 149 -20.07 -19.35 20.34
C MET A 149 -19.35 -20.08 21.46
N GLY A 150 -19.96 -20.09 22.64
CA GLY A 150 -19.46 -20.81 23.80
C GLY A 150 -19.97 -22.25 23.84
N THR A 151 -19.07 -23.19 24.05
CA THR A 151 -19.42 -24.55 24.48
C THR A 151 -19.28 -24.65 26.00
N PHE A 152 -20.36 -24.99 26.68
CA PHE A 152 -20.42 -25.02 28.13
C PHE A 152 -20.58 -26.45 28.64
N ARG A 153 -19.85 -26.80 29.69
CA ARG A 153 -19.98 -28.07 30.39
C ARG A 153 -20.67 -27.85 31.72
N CYS A 154 -21.74 -28.60 31.98
CA CYS A 154 -22.39 -28.60 33.29
C CYS A 154 -21.46 -29.25 34.33
N SER A 155 -21.22 -28.59 35.47
CA SER A 155 -20.35 -29.15 36.52
C SER A 155 -20.94 -30.37 37.23
N GLU A 156 -22.28 -30.50 37.28
CA GLU A 156 -22.96 -31.59 37.98
C GLU A 156 -23.14 -32.84 37.11
N CYS A 157 -23.69 -32.69 35.90
CA CYS A 157 -24.00 -33.82 35.02
C CYS A 157 -22.96 -34.04 33.90
N LYS A 158 -21.93 -33.18 33.82
CA LYS A 158 -20.84 -33.23 32.82
C LYS A 158 -21.29 -33.18 31.35
N ILE A 159 -22.57 -32.87 31.09
CA ILE A 159 -23.11 -32.73 29.73
C ILE A 159 -22.59 -31.45 29.11
N VAL A 160 -22.18 -31.55 27.84
CA VAL A 160 -21.68 -30.44 27.05
C VAL A 160 -22.84 -29.86 26.24
N ILE A 161 -23.06 -28.56 26.43
CA ILE A 161 -24.02 -27.74 25.69
C ILE A 161 -23.20 -26.97 24.65
N ARG A 162 -23.39 -27.30 23.38
CA ARG A 162 -22.64 -26.69 22.28
C ARG A 162 -23.39 -25.51 21.67
N ASN A 163 -22.64 -24.61 21.02
CA ASN A 163 -23.17 -23.53 20.18
C ASN A 163 -24.08 -22.54 20.92
N VAL A 164 -23.75 -22.17 22.15
CA VAL A 164 -24.44 -21.08 22.85
C VAL A 164 -23.92 -19.76 22.30
N GLU A 165 -24.77 -19.04 21.56
CA GLU A 165 -24.46 -17.72 21.01
C GLU A 165 -24.20 -16.70 22.14
N GLN A 166 -23.19 -15.85 21.95
CA GLN A 166 -22.84 -14.79 22.89
C GLN A 166 -23.06 -13.42 22.25
N PRO A 167 -24.28 -12.87 22.29
CA PRO A 167 -24.58 -11.57 21.70
C PRO A 167 -23.97 -10.45 22.55
N PHE A 168 -22.73 -10.05 22.23
CA PHE A 168 -21.99 -8.92 22.82
C PHE A 168 -21.86 -8.92 24.35
N LYS A 169 -22.16 -10.06 24.98
CA LYS A 169 -22.09 -10.29 26.42
C LYS A 169 -21.81 -11.76 26.66
N TYR A 170 -20.98 -12.03 27.65
CA TYR A 170 -20.80 -13.38 28.15
C TYR A 170 -22.10 -13.88 28.79
N THR A 171 -22.79 -14.78 28.08
CA THR A 171 -24.05 -15.40 28.50
C THR A 171 -23.85 -16.88 28.72
N GLN A 172 -24.09 -17.33 29.96
CA GLN A 172 -24.13 -18.75 30.29
C GLN A 172 -25.54 -19.32 30.00
N PRO A 173 -25.65 -20.62 29.68
CA PRO A 173 -26.96 -21.26 29.52
C PRO A 173 -27.75 -21.21 30.83
N THR A 174 -29.05 -20.95 30.76
CA THR A 174 -29.93 -20.76 31.93
C THR A 174 -30.43 -22.08 32.52
N VAL A 175 -30.48 -23.14 31.72
CA VAL A 175 -30.96 -24.47 32.11
C VAL A 175 -30.07 -25.52 31.44
N CYS A 176 -29.74 -26.58 32.18
CA CYS A 176 -29.02 -27.71 31.64
C CYS A 176 -29.90 -28.53 30.68
N PHE A 177 -29.31 -29.10 29.62
CA PHE A 177 -30.03 -29.90 28.62
C PHE A 177 -30.61 -31.21 29.18
N ASN A 178 -30.09 -31.70 30.31
CA ASN A 178 -30.63 -32.89 30.97
C ASN A 178 -31.80 -32.53 31.89
N PRO A 179 -33.03 -33.02 31.64
CA PRO A 179 -34.18 -32.75 32.50
C PRO A 179 -34.04 -33.31 33.92
N GLN A 180 -33.11 -34.25 34.14
CA GLN A 180 -32.80 -34.81 35.46
C GLN A 180 -31.82 -33.94 36.27
N CYS A 181 -31.21 -32.92 35.66
CA CYS A 181 -30.25 -32.03 36.31
C CYS A 181 -30.86 -30.65 36.54
N GLY A 182 -31.00 -30.25 37.81
CA GLY A 182 -31.55 -28.96 38.21
C GLY A 182 -30.57 -27.79 38.15
N ASN A 183 -29.37 -27.97 37.59
CA ASN A 183 -28.34 -26.94 37.57
C ASN A 183 -28.70 -25.77 36.64
N ARG A 184 -28.59 -24.55 37.17
CA ARG A 184 -28.92 -23.28 36.51
C ARG A 184 -27.78 -22.25 36.49
N LEU A 185 -26.71 -22.49 37.24
CA LEU A 185 -25.70 -21.46 37.53
C LEU A 185 -24.27 -21.94 37.29
N LYS A 186 -23.98 -23.23 37.48
CA LYS A 186 -22.60 -23.74 37.46
C LYS A 186 -22.28 -24.38 36.11
N PHE A 187 -21.89 -23.54 35.16
CA PHE A 187 -21.41 -23.96 33.84
C PHE A 187 -19.94 -23.56 33.68
N GLU A 188 -19.12 -24.50 33.23
CA GLU A 188 -17.72 -24.30 32.90
C GLU A 188 -17.59 -24.09 31.39
N LEU A 189 -16.86 -23.06 30.96
CA LEU A 189 -16.61 -22.84 29.53
C LEU A 189 -15.48 -23.77 29.06
N LEU A 190 -15.75 -24.55 28.02
CA LEU A 190 -14.71 -25.32 27.33
C LEU A 190 -14.12 -24.47 26.21
N THR A 191 -12.94 -23.89 26.43
CA THR A 191 -12.24 -23.09 25.41
C THR A 191 -11.90 -23.89 24.16
N ASN A 192 -11.62 -25.19 24.29
CA ASN A 192 -11.14 -26.01 23.17
C ASN A 192 -12.22 -26.33 22.12
N GLU A 193 -13.50 -26.39 22.52
CA GLU A 193 -14.63 -26.63 21.60
C GLU A 193 -15.38 -25.34 21.25
N SER A 194 -14.98 -24.20 21.83
CA SER A 194 -15.62 -22.90 21.60
C SER A 194 -15.11 -22.23 20.33
N LYS A 195 -15.97 -21.45 19.68
CA LYS A 195 -15.61 -20.65 18.51
C LYS A 195 -15.21 -19.24 18.93
N PHE A 196 -13.95 -18.89 18.68
CA PHE A 196 -13.42 -17.54 18.84
C PHE A 196 -13.27 -16.87 17.48
N VAL A 197 -13.47 -15.56 17.45
CA VAL A 197 -13.22 -14.70 16.30
C VAL A 197 -12.33 -13.56 16.76
N ASP A 198 -11.29 -13.27 16.00
CA ASP A 198 -10.40 -12.15 16.29
C ASP A 198 -11.10 -10.82 15.97
N PHE A 199 -11.09 -9.89 16.92
CA PHE A 199 -11.65 -8.55 16.77
C PHE A 199 -10.55 -7.50 16.89
N GLN A 200 -10.63 -6.48 16.04
CA GLN A 200 -9.76 -5.31 16.13
C GLN A 200 -10.57 -4.02 16.17
N LYS A 201 -10.24 -3.13 17.12
CA LYS A 201 -10.85 -1.80 17.23
C LYS A 201 -9.95 -0.74 16.61
N VAL A 202 -10.44 -0.05 15.59
CA VAL A 202 -9.72 1.03 14.91
C VAL A 202 -10.45 2.34 15.15
N ARG A 203 -9.74 3.37 15.61
CA ARG A 203 -10.23 4.74 15.69
C ARG A 203 -9.91 5.46 14.39
N VAL A 204 -10.94 6.03 13.80
CA VAL A 204 -10.89 6.74 12.53
C VAL A 204 -11.33 8.19 12.73
N GLN A 205 -10.77 9.08 11.91
CA GLN A 205 -11.03 10.51 11.91
C GLN A 205 -11.30 11.01 10.50
N GLU A 206 -12.05 12.10 10.38
CA GLU A 206 -12.31 12.76 9.11
C GLU A 206 -11.00 13.09 8.38
N THR A 207 -10.97 12.87 7.07
CA THR A 207 -9.79 13.19 6.25
C THR A 207 -9.63 14.71 6.17
N GLN A 208 -8.38 15.20 6.27
CA GLN A 208 -8.08 16.65 6.28
C GLN A 208 -8.64 17.42 5.08
N SER A 209 -8.77 16.76 3.92
CA SER A 209 -9.34 17.33 2.70
C SER A 209 -10.81 17.70 2.81
N GLU A 210 -11.55 17.10 3.74
CA GLU A 210 -13.00 17.27 3.90
C GLU A 210 -13.38 18.16 5.10
N LEU A 211 -12.38 18.74 5.79
CA LEU A 211 -12.61 19.60 6.95
C LEU A 211 -13.14 20.98 6.53
N PRO A 212 -14.32 21.41 7.03
CA PRO A 212 -14.73 22.79 6.92
C PRO A 212 -13.85 23.68 7.81
N ARG A 213 -13.52 24.87 7.33
CA ARG A 213 -12.63 25.81 8.03
C ARG A 213 -13.18 26.13 9.43
N GLY A 214 -12.35 25.94 10.46
CA GLY A 214 -12.67 26.31 11.85
C GLY A 214 -13.41 25.26 12.68
N SER A 215 -13.64 24.04 12.18
CA SER A 215 -14.22 22.94 12.97
C SER A 215 -13.15 21.97 13.46
N ILE A 216 -13.34 21.47 14.69
CA ILE A 216 -12.55 20.34 15.24
C ILE A 216 -12.93 19.06 14.47
N PRO A 217 -11.96 18.22 14.09
CA PRO A 217 -12.23 16.93 13.46
C PRO A 217 -12.99 15.97 14.39
N ARG A 218 -13.95 15.20 13.86
CA ARG A 218 -14.71 14.19 14.63
C ARG A 218 -14.02 12.82 14.57
N ASN A 219 -14.11 12.08 15.68
CA ASN A 219 -13.48 10.78 15.84
C ASN A 219 -14.60 9.73 16.01
N THR A 220 -14.49 8.59 15.34
CA THR A 220 -15.36 7.43 15.59
C THR A 220 -14.54 6.16 15.72
N CYS A 221 -15.07 5.18 16.46
CA CYS A 221 -14.50 3.85 16.55
C CYS A 221 -15.20 2.93 15.54
N HIS A 222 -14.42 2.14 14.82
CA HIS A 222 -14.88 1.12 13.90
C HIS A 222 -14.32 -0.24 14.30
N GLN A 223 -15.14 -1.27 14.16
CA GLN A 223 -14.74 -2.66 14.31
C GLN A 223 -14.40 -3.20 12.92
N MET A 224 -13.27 -3.88 12.81
CA MET A 224 -12.90 -4.61 11.60
C MET A 224 -12.97 -6.10 11.88
N ASN A 225 -13.64 -6.82 10.99
CA ASN A 225 -13.50 -8.27 10.88
C ASN A 225 -12.36 -8.53 9.89
N GLU A 226 -11.52 -9.50 10.22
CA GLU A 226 -10.28 -9.76 9.49
C GLU A 226 -10.53 -10.05 7.99
N SER A 227 -9.77 -9.36 7.15
CA SER A 227 -9.31 -9.88 5.87
C SER A 227 -7.94 -9.29 5.61
N ASP A 228 -6.92 -10.08 5.91
CA ASP A 228 -5.54 -9.69 5.98
C ASP A 228 -4.96 -9.06 4.72
N ALA A 229 -4.01 -8.15 5.02
CA ALA A 229 -2.77 -7.82 4.34
C ALA A 229 -2.61 -8.30 2.89
N ILE A 230 -2.41 -7.33 2.01
CA ILE A 230 -2.01 -7.55 0.62
C ILE A 230 -0.57 -8.07 0.61
N SER A 231 -0.42 -9.39 0.60
CA SER A 231 0.83 -10.08 0.31
C SER A 231 1.06 -10.16 -1.22
N TYR A 232 2.32 -10.24 -1.60
CA TYR A 232 2.87 -10.19 -2.96
C TYR A 232 2.29 -11.25 -3.93
N GLU A 233 1.84 -12.40 -3.43
CA GLU A 233 1.23 -13.47 -4.25
C GLU A 233 -0.18 -13.13 -4.76
N ALA A 234 -0.87 -12.17 -4.14
CA ALA A 234 -2.18 -11.70 -4.58
C ALA A 234 -2.11 -10.76 -5.79
N LEU A 235 -0.95 -10.17 -6.09
CA LEU A 235 -0.81 -9.16 -7.16
C LEU A 235 -0.53 -9.81 -8.52
N SER A 236 0.24 -10.91 -8.56
CA SER A 236 0.49 -11.68 -9.79
C SER A 236 -0.73 -12.49 -10.25
N LYS A 237 -1.58 -12.94 -9.32
CA LYS A 237 -2.85 -13.64 -9.64
C LYS A 237 -4.03 -12.69 -9.90
N ARG A 238 -3.88 -11.38 -9.66
CA ARG A 238 -4.90 -10.36 -9.97
C ARG A 238 -4.77 -9.77 -11.37
N LEU A 239 -3.62 -9.94 -12.01
CA LEU A 239 -3.42 -9.43 -13.37
C LEU A 239 -4.19 -10.30 -14.35
N THR A 240 -5.08 -9.65 -15.08
CA THR A 240 -5.83 -10.30 -16.16
C THR A 240 -4.87 -10.76 -17.27
N PRO A 241 -5.19 -11.83 -18.00
CA PRO A 241 -4.34 -12.32 -19.09
C PRO A 241 -4.11 -11.23 -20.16
N SER A 242 -5.10 -10.37 -20.40
CA SER A 242 -4.97 -9.21 -21.30
C SER A 242 -3.96 -8.18 -20.80
N GLU A 243 -3.92 -7.90 -19.50
CA GLU A 243 -2.90 -7.02 -18.91
C GLU A 243 -1.49 -7.60 -19.06
N LEU A 244 -1.33 -8.92 -18.91
CA LEU A 244 -0.04 -9.58 -19.13
C LEU A 244 0.40 -9.47 -20.59
N ASP A 245 -0.51 -9.62 -21.55
CA ASP A 245 -0.21 -9.44 -22.97
C ASP A 245 0.28 -8.02 -23.27
N THR A 246 -0.35 -7.00 -22.67
CA THR A 246 0.12 -5.61 -22.81
C THR A 246 1.52 -5.40 -22.23
N ILE A 247 1.82 -6.00 -21.07
CA ILE A 247 3.15 -5.94 -20.45
C ILE A 247 4.19 -6.60 -21.35
N CYS A 248 3.86 -7.75 -21.94
CA CYS A 248 4.72 -8.45 -22.90
C CYS A 248 4.99 -7.59 -24.13
N GLN A 249 3.98 -6.95 -24.72
CA GLN A 249 4.16 -6.03 -25.84
C GLN A 249 5.07 -4.86 -25.47
N MET A 250 4.84 -4.22 -24.31
CA MET A 250 5.69 -3.16 -23.79
C MET A 250 7.15 -3.59 -23.65
N SER A 251 7.39 -4.82 -23.18
CA SER A 251 8.74 -5.33 -22.94
C SER A 251 9.56 -5.54 -24.22
N GLN A 252 8.89 -5.70 -25.37
CA GLN A 252 9.54 -5.93 -26.67
C GLN A 252 9.98 -4.62 -27.34
N ASP A 253 9.47 -3.47 -26.88
CA ASP A 253 9.75 -2.17 -27.50
C ASP A 253 11.17 -1.67 -27.19
N ARG A 254 11.97 -1.45 -28.25
CA ARG A 254 13.36 -0.96 -28.11
C ARG A 254 13.48 0.45 -27.53
N LYS A 255 12.44 1.27 -27.67
CA LYS A 255 12.38 2.67 -27.18
C LYS A 255 11.54 2.83 -25.92
N LEU A 256 11.27 1.73 -25.21
CA LEU A 256 10.43 1.69 -24.01
C LEU A 256 10.79 2.79 -23.00
N LEU A 257 12.08 2.95 -22.68
CA LEU A 257 12.57 3.91 -21.70
C LEU A 257 12.15 5.35 -22.04
N THR A 258 12.39 5.77 -23.27
CA THR A 258 12.06 7.13 -23.73
C THR A 258 10.55 7.35 -23.78
N ASN A 259 9.82 6.34 -24.26
CA ASN A 259 8.35 6.39 -24.35
C ASN A 259 7.69 6.44 -22.97
N MET A 260 8.19 5.68 -22.00
CA MET A 260 7.76 5.74 -20.59
C MET A 260 8.05 7.10 -19.98
N CYS A 261 9.25 7.66 -20.18
CA CYS A 261 9.61 8.97 -19.64
C CYS A 261 8.70 10.09 -20.18
N ARG A 262 8.39 10.06 -21.48
CA ARG A 262 7.48 11.02 -22.11
C ARG A 262 6.04 10.86 -21.62
N SER A 263 5.59 9.62 -21.42
CA SER A 263 4.23 9.32 -20.94
C SER A 263 4.05 9.63 -19.46
N LEU A 264 5.11 9.47 -18.64
CA LEU A 264 5.06 9.77 -17.21
C LEU A 264 5.10 11.28 -16.96
N PHE A 265 5.91 12.05 -17.70
CA PHE A 265 6.00 13.50 -17.53
C PHE A 265 5.53 14.28 -18.78
N PRO A 266 4.22 14.31 -19.07
CA PRO A 266 3.70 15.06 -20.22
C PRO A 266 3.74 16.58 -20.00
N THR A 267 3.59 17.04 -18.76
CA THR A 267 3.52 18.48 -18.44
C THR A 267 4.88 19.17 -18.34
N ILE A 268 5.97 18.40 -18.27
CA ILE A 268 7.32 18.96 -18.04
C ILE A 268 8.12 18.80 -19.32
N HIS A 269 8.51 19.91 -19.92
CA HIS A 269 9.37 19.93 -21.10
C HIS A 269 10.86 19.86 -20.70
N GLY A 270 11.66 19.09 -21.44
CA GLY A 270 13.11 18.96 -21.21
C GLY A 270 13.55 17.94 -20.15
N ALA A 271 14.83 18.03 -19.78
CA ALA A 271 15.50 17.24 -18.75
C ALA A 271 15.33 15.70 -18.86
N ASP A 272 15.55 15.14 -20.05
CA ASP A 272 15.35 13.71 -20.30
C ASP A 272 16.25 12.80 -19.45
N GLU A 273 17.44 13.26 -19.07
CA GLU A 273 18.35 12.52 -18.19
C GLU A 273 17.76 12.38 -16.78
N VAL A 274 17.17 13.44 -16.25
CA VAL A 274 16.50 13.45 -14.94
C VAL A 274 15.31 12.50 -14.95
N LYS A 275 14.49 12.55 -16.01
CA LYS A 275 13.33 11.66 -16.17
C LYS A 275 13.75 10.19 -16.18
N LYS A 276 14.82 9.85 -16.92
CA LYS A 276 15.39 8.49 -16.94
C LYS A 276 15.93 8.08 -15.57
N GLY A 277 16.61 8.98 -14.87
CA GLY A 277 17.12 8.73 -13.51
C GLY A 277 16.00 8.45 -12.50
N ILE A 278 14.92 9.23 -12.53
CA ILE A 278 13.74 9.01 -11.67
C ILE A 278 13.07 7.67 -12.01
N LEU A 279 12.98 7.29 -13.29
CA LEU A 279 12.43 6.00 -13.68
C LEU A 279 13.28 4.83 -13.14
N LEU A 280 14.61 4.93 -13.19
CA LEU A 280 15.51 3.93 -12.61
C LEU A 280 15.31 3.80 -11.09
N MET A 281 15.13 4.93 -10.40
CA MET A 281 14.81 4.94 -8.97
C MET A 281 13.48 4.23 -8.68
N LEU A 282 12.44 4.44 -9.50
CA LEU A 282 11.13 3.79 -9.33
C LEU A 282 11.17 2.27 -9.58
N CYS A 283 11.99 1.82 -10.52
CA CYS A 283 12.24 0.40 -10.75
C CYS A 283 13.00 -0.25 -9.57
N GLY A 284 13.88 0.51 -8.91
CA GLY A 284 14.68 0.05 -7.78
C GLY A 284 15.68 -1.05 -8.17
N GLY A 285 16.34 -1.61 -7.16
CA GLY A 285 17.30 -2.70 -7.34
C GLY A 285 17.03 -3.88 -6.41
N VAL A 286 17.87 -4.91 -6.53
CA VAL A 286 17.74 -6.14 -5.74
C VAL A 286 18.55 -5.99 -4.45
N PRO A 287 17.91 -5.95 -3.26
CA PRO A 287 18.65 -6.02 -2.01
C PRO A 287 19.29 -7.41 -1.89
N LYS A 288 20.55 -7.44 -1.45
CA LYS A 288 21.29 -8.69 -1.25
C LYS A 288 21.67 -8.84 0.21
N ILE A 289 21.71 -10.08 0.67
CA ILE A 289 22.23 -10.41 1.99
C ILE A 289 23.50 -11.22 1.73
N THR A 290 24.61 -10.76 2.27
CA THR A 290 25.88 -11.47 2.19
C THR A 290 25.89 -12.67 3.15
N GLU A 291 26.87 -13.55 3.01
CA GLU A 291 27.07 -14.69 3.93
C GLU A 291 27.32 -14.21 5.39
N GLU A 292 27.86 -13.01 5.55
CA GLU A 292 28.09 -12.34 6.85
C GLU A 292 26.83 -11.67 7.43
N LYS A 293 25.65 -11.88 6.84
CA LYS A 293 24.35 -11.30 7.24
C LYS A 293 24.29 -9.77 7.17
N THR A 294 25.19 -9.13 6.43
CA THR A 294 25.07 -7.70 6.15
C THR A 294 24.09 -7.47 5.00
N HIS A 295 23.16 -6.54 5.20
CA HIS A 295 22.21 -6.14 4.17
C HIS A 295 22.87 -5.15 3.23
N LEU A 296 23.00 -5.54 1.96
CA LEU A 296 23.41 -4.66 0.88
C LEU A 296 22.17 -3.98 0.31
N ARG A 297 22.19 -2.65 0.35
CA ARG A 297 21.16 -1.77 -0.21
C ARG A 297 21.02 -1.99 -1.72
N GLY A 298 19.78 -2.16 -2.17
CA GLY A 298 19.42 -2.21 -3.60
C GLY A 298 18.73 -0.93 -4.10
N ASP A 299 18.32 -0.05 -3.21
CA ASP A 299 17.59 1.19 -3.53
C ASP A 299 18.54 2.27 -4.04
N LEU A 300 18.11 3.11 -4.97
CA LEU A 300 18.91 4.24 -5.48
C LEU A 300 18.45 5.56 -4.85
N ASN A 301 19.42 6.41 -4.50
CA ASN A 301 19.17 7.75 -3.99
C ASN A 301 19.52 8.77 -5.06
N VAL A 302 18.58 9.67 -5.34
CA VAL A 302 18.70 10.67 -6.41
C VAL A 302 18.55 12.06 -5.83
N CYS A 303 19.45 12.97 -6.21
CA CYS A 303 19.40 14.37 -5.81
C CYS A 303 19.30 15.29 -7.04
N LEU A 304 18.30 16.16 -7.03
CA LEU A 304 18.06 17.20 -8.03
C LEU A 304 18.56 18.54 -7.48
N VAL A 305 19.57 19.10 -8.13
CA VAL A 305 20.14 20.40 -7.81
C VAL A 305 19.83 21.33 -8.97
N GLY A 306 19.56 22.60 -8.71
CA GLY A 306 19.39 23.55 -9.80
C GLY A 306 18.88 24.91 -9.35
N ASP A 307 18.66 25.80 -10.28
CA ASP A 307 18.21 27.14 -9.94
C ASP A 307 16.73 27.14 -9.49
N PRO A 308 16.28 28.14 -8.72
CA PRO A 308 14.87 28.36 -8.45
C PRO A 308 14.06 28.38 -9.76
N SER A 309 12.79 27.97 -9.70
CA SER A 309 11.87 27.97 -10.86
C SER A 309 12.09 26.88 -11.92
N THR A 310 13.07 25.98 -11.76
CA THR A 310 13.34 24.85 -12.68
C THR A 310 12.39 23.64 -12.53
N ALA A 311 11.15 23.85 -12.09
CA ALA A 311 10.10 22.82 -11.92
C ALA A 311 10.44 21.59 -11.03
N LYS A 312 11.52 21.63 -10.22
CA LYS A 312 11.94 20.50 -9.36
C LYS A 312 10.85 19.97 -8.43
N SER A 313 10.14 20.86 -7.74
CA SER A 313 9.05 20.47 -6.85
C SER A 313 7.88 19.82 -7.61
N GLN A 314 7.73 20.10 -8.91
CA GLN A 314 6.73 19.43 -9.76
C GLN A 314 7.12 17.98 -10.04
N PHE A 315 8.41 17.68 -10.24
CA PHE A 315 8.89 16.29 -10.34
C PHE A 315 8.56 15.50 -9.07
N LEU A 316 8.86 16.05 -7.89
CA LEU A 316 8.55 15.42 -6.60
C LEU A 316 7.05 15.11 -6.45
N LYS A 317 6.19 16.12 -6.68
CA LYS A 317 4.73 15.97 -6.60
C LYS A 317 4.18 14.97 -7.62
N HIS A 318 4.81 14.86 -8.78
CA HIS A 318 4.39 13.89 -9.78
C HIS A 318 4.76 12.46 -9.37
N VAL A 319 5.96 12.27 -8.81
CA VAL A 319 6.39 10.97 -8.24
C VAL A 319 5.51 10.54 -7.07
N GLU A 320 5.11 11.49 -6.22
CA GLU A 320 4.14 11.26 -5.13
C GLU A 320 2.80 10.72 -5.66
N LYS A 321 2.26 11.33 -6.71
CA LYS A 321 1.00 10.88 -7.34
C LYS A 321 1.13 9.53 -8.04
N PHE A 322 2.30 9.26 -8.61
CA PHE A 322 2.54 8.05 -9.39
C PHE A 322 2.69 6.80 -8.49
N SER A 323 3.50 6.90 -7.43
CA SER A 323 3.84 5.78 -6.57
C SER A 323 2.88 5.66 -5.37
N PRO A 324 2.28 4.48 -5.11
CA PRO A 324 1.34 4.31 -4.00
C PRO A 324 1.97 4.41 -2.61
N ARG A 325 3.30 4.28 -2.53
CA ARG A 325 4.07 4.36 -1.27
C ARG A 325 5.07 5.51 -1.32
N ALA A 326 4.68 6.61 -1.95
CA ALA A 326 5.48 7.82 -1.93
C ALA A 326 4.93 8.82 -0.92
N VAL A 327 5.84 9.45 -0.17
CA VAL A 327 5.51 10.50 0.79
C VAL A 327 6.28 11.74 0.40
N TYR A 328 5.58 12.86 0.24
CA TYR A 328 6.17 14.17 0.02
C TYR A 328 6.34 14.90 1.34
N THR A 329 7.55 15.37 1.61
CA THR A 329 7.89 16.18 2.77
C THR A 329 8.71 17.39 2.36
N SER A 330 8.57 18.47 3.12
CA SER A 330 9.46 19.63 3.02
C SER A 330 10.45 19.60 4.18
N GLY A 331 11.70 19.91 3.89
CA GLY A 331 12.79 19.94 4.86
C GLY A 331 12.60 20.93 6.02
N LYS A 332 11.78 21.97 5.85
CA LYS A 332 11.41 22.90 6.94
C LYS A 332 10.16 22.50 7.71
N ALA A 333 9.20 21.89 7.02
CA ALA A 333 7.91 21.52 7.61
C ALA A 333 8.01 20.24 8.46
N SER A 334 9.04 19.42 8.20
CA SER A 334 9.21 18.11 8.81
C SER A 334 10.30 18.22 9.86
N SER A 335 9.92 18.55 11.09
CA SER A 335 10.83 18.41 12.24
C SER A 335 11.28 16.95 12.40
N ALA A 336 12.29 16.69 13.22
CA ALA A 336 12.74 15.34 13.61
C ALA A 336 11.59 14.35 13.85
N ALA A 337 10.49 14.80 14.46
CA ALA A 337 9.31 13.98 14.74
C ALA A 337 8.47 13.63 13.51
N GLY A 338 8.46 14.50 12.49
CA GLY A 338 7.75 14.28 11.23
C GLY A 338 8.56 13.48 10.22
N LEU A 339 9.90 13.60 10.23
CA LEU A 339 10.77 12.87 9.32
C LEU A 339 11.17 11.48 9.85
N THR A 340 11.55 11.43 11.12
CA THR A 340 11.93 10.20 11.85
C THR A 340 10.83 9.83 12.83
N ALA A 341 10.96 8.72 13.54
CA ALA A 341 9.98 8.39 14.58
C ALA A 341 10.14 9.26 15.84
N ALA A 342 9.00 9.65 16.41
CA ALA A 342 8.94 10.34 17.70
C ALA A 342 8.33 9.43 18.76
N VAL A 343 8.75 9.62 20.01
CA VAL A 343 8.10 8.99 21.16
C VAL A 343 7.20 10.05 21.78
N VAL A 344 5.89 9.86 21.65
CA VAL A 344 4.87 10.75 22.19
C VAL A 344 4.18 10.03 23.35
N ARG A 345 3.85 10.77 24.40
CA ARG A 345 3.06 10.25 25.51
C ARG A 345 1.59 10.41 25.17
N ASP A 346 0.86 9.30 25.12
CA ASP A 346 -0.58 9.32 24.87
C ASP A 346 -1.32 9.93 26.08
N GLU A 347 -2.28 10.82 25.82
CA GLU A 347 -3.07 11.47 26.87
C GLU A 347 -4.11 10.52 27.47
N GLU A 348 -4.52 9.47 26.74
CA GLU A 348 -5.52 8.51 27.22
C GLU A 348 -4.92 7.33 27.99
N SER A 349 -3.89 6.66 27.43
CA SER A 349 -3.27 5.52 28.10
C SER A 349 -2.10 5.89 29.01
N PHE A 350 -1.62 7.14 28.96
CA PHE A 350 -0.38 7.60 29.59
C PHE A 350 0.88 6.81 29.20
N GLU A 351 0.79 5.90 28.23
CA GLU A 351 1.90 5.12 27.72
C GLU A 351 2.67 5.88 26.64
N PHE A 352 3.96 5.56 26.53
CA PHE A 352 4.81 6.10 25.48
C PHE A 352 4.59 5.31 24.19
N VAL A 353 4.01 5.96 23.19
CA VAL A 353 3.76 5.38 21.86
C VAL A 353 4.79 5.95 20.88
N ILE A 354 5.22 5.11 19.95
CA ILE A 354 6.10 5.51 18.85
C ILE A 354 5.23 5.95 17.67
N GLU A 355 5.33 7.22 17.30
CA GLU A 355 4.76 7.73 16.06
C GLU A 355 5.79 7.56 14.94
N ALA A 356 5.38 6.90 13.85
CA ALA A 356 6.23 6.67 12.70
C ALA A 356 6.35 7.93 11.85
N GLY A 357 7.59 8.36 11.56
CA GLY A 357 7.86 9.47 10.66
C GLY A 357 7.64 9.12 9.19
N ALA A 358 7.67 10.15 8.33
CA ALA A 358 7.48 10.04 6.89
C ALA A 358 8.38 8.99 6.23
N LEU A 359 9.64 8.88 6.68
CA LEU A 359 10.60 7.94 6.11
C LEU A 359 10.22 6.49 6.40
N MET A 360 9.63 6.21 7.57
CA MET A 360 9.15 4.87 7.91
C MET A 360 7.83 4.52 7.22
N LEU A 361 6.95 5.50 7.04
CA LEU A 361 5.69 5.32 6.31
C LEU A 361 5.93 4.96 4.83
N ALA A 362 7.05 5.42 4.28
CA ALA A 362 7.45 5.17 2.91
C ALA A 362 8.22 3.84 2.68
N ASP A 363 8.22 2.87 3.61
CA ASP A 363 8.98 1.60 3.48
C ASP A 363 8.71 0.85 2.16
N ASN A 364 9.79 0.46 1.48
CA ASN A 364 9.88 -0.07 0.11
C ASN A 364 9.34 0.85 -1.02
N GLY A 365 9.11 2.12 -0.70
CA GLY A 365 8.66 3.17 -1.60
C GLY A 365 9.69 4.29 -1.77
N VAL A 366 9.19 5.51 -1.96
CA VAL A 366 10.01 6.69 -2.26
C VAL A 366 9.69 7.83 -1.29
N CYS A 367 10.70 8.34 -0.60
CA CYS A 367 10.58 9.55 0.21
C CYS A 367 11.05 10.76 -0.62
N CYS A 368 10.14 11.68 -0.90
CA CYS A 368 10.41 12.90 -1.65
C CYS A 368 10.65 14.05 -0.67
N ILE A 369 11.85 14.64 -0.66
CA ILE A 369 12.21 15.74 0.25
C ILE A 369 12.51 16.99 -0.58
N ASP A 370 11.70 18.03 -0.40
CA ASP A 370 11.97 19.35 -0.98
C ASP A 370 12.74 20.25 0.00
N GLU A 371 13.50 21.21 -0.54
CA GLU A 371 14.38 22.11 0.23
C GLU A 371 15.36 21.36 1.15
N PHE A 372 16.01 20.32 0.63
CA PHE A 372 16.95 19.50 1.38
C PHE A 372 18.12 20.31 1.98
N ASP A 373 18.48 21.44 1.35
CA ASP A 373 19.51 22.37 1.83
C ASP A 373 19.09 23.17 3.09
N LYS A 374 17.79 23.24 3.38
CA LYS A 374 17.24 24.02 4.51
C LYS A 374 16.92 23.19 5.75
N MET A 375 17.27 21.91 5.74
CA MET A 375 17.03 21.03 6.88
C MET A 375 17.99 21.29 8.04
N ASP A 376 17.49 21.10 9.26
CA ASP A 376 18.27 21.18 10.48
C ASP A 376 19.31 20.04 10.56
N LEU A 377 20.44 20.33 11.21
CA LEU A 377 21.54 19.36 11.36
C LEU A 377 21.14 18.07 12.11
N LYS A 378 20.17 18.14 13.02
CA LYS A 378 19.67 16.96 13.76
C LYS A 378 18.99 15.96 12.83
N ASP A 379 18.21 16.48 11.88
CA ASP A 379 17.45 15.66 10.93
C ASP A 379 18.39 15.10 9.86
N GLN A 380 19.41 15.86 9.45
CA GLN A 380 20.47 15.38 8.57
C GLN A 380 21.23 14.17 9.15
N VAL A 381 21.52 14.15 10.46
CA VAL A 381 22.18 13.00 11.11
C VAL A 381 21.29 11.76 11.06
N ALA A 382 20.00 11.91 11.33
CA ALA A 382 19.06 10.80 11.31
C ALA A 382 18.83 10.24 9.90
N ILE A 383 18.78 11.11 8.88
CA ILE A 383 18.74 10.69 7.47
C ILE A 383 20.03 9.97 7.10
N HIS A 384 21.19 10.45 7.57
CA HIS A 384 22.46 9.79 7.29
C HIS A 384 22.51 8.37 7.87
N GLU A 385 22.00 8.14 9.08
CA GLU A 385 21.82 6.79 9.65
C GLU A 385 20.85 5.96 8.79
N ALA A 386 19.70 6.52 8.44
CA ALA A 386 18.68 5.85 7.64
C ALA A 386 19.17 5.47 6.22
N MET A 387 19.92 6.34 5.54
CA MET A 387 20.47 6.09 4.21
C MET A 387 21.54 5.02 4.21
N GLU A 388 22.28 4.88 5.31
CA GLU A 388 23.37 3.91 5.42
C GLU A 388 22.85 2.54 5.85
N GLN A 389 22.09 2.49 6.94
CA GLN A 389 21.70 1.24 7.57
C GLN A 389 20.30 0.76 7.15
N GLN A 390 19.55 1.59 6.42
CA GLN A 390 18.12 1.37 6.10
C GLN A 390 17.27 1.04 7.33
N THR A 391 17.74 1.46 8.51
CA THR A 391 17.12 1.26 9.81
C THR A 391 17.42 2.49 10.67
N ILE A 392 16.50 2.81 11.56
CA ILE A 392 16.64 3.91 12.53
C ILE A 392 16.45 3.31 13.92
N SER A 393 17.43 3.53 14.79
CA SER A 393 17.37 3.06 16.17
C SER A 393 17.02 4.20 17.12
N ILE A 394 15.93 4.03 17.88
CA ILE A 394 15.48 5.05 18.85
C ILE A 394 15.52 4.44 20.24
N THR A 395 16.25 5.10 21.14
CA THR A 395 16.25 4.81 22.57
C THR A 395 15.81 6.06 23.32
N LYS A 396 14.50 6.16 23.61
CA LYS A 396 13.90 7.28 24.35
C LYS A 396 12.82 6.76 25.30
N ALA A 397 12.67 7.42 26.44
CA ALA A 397 11.63 7.12 27.44
C ALA A 397 11.51 5.62 27.83
N GLY A 398 12.66 4.92 27.94
CA GLY A 398 12.69 3.50 28.32
C GLY A 398 12.32 2.52 27.20
N VAL A 399 11.96 3.00 26.01
CA VAL A 399 11.66 2.17 24.84
C VAL A 399 12.89 2.15 23.93
N LYS A 400 13.45 0.96 23.71
CA LYS A 400 14.50 0.71 22.72
C LYS A 400 13.86 -0.02 21.53
N ALA A 401 13.62 0.71 20.46
CA ALA A 401 13.01 0.17 19.24
C ALA A 401 13.90 0.44 18.03
N THR A 402 14.00 -0.54 17.15
CA THR A 402 14.67 -0.44 15.84
C THR A 402 13.62 -0.52 14.76
N LEU A 403 13.57 0.51 13.93
CA LEU A 403 12.52 0.70 12.93
C LEU A 403 13.15 0.63 11.54
N ASN A 404 12.48 -0.06 10.63
CA ASN A 404 12.97 -0.23 9.27
C ASN A 404 12.60 0.97 8.40
N ALA A 405 13.53 1.36 7.53
CA ALA A 405 13.55 2.59 6.77
C ALA A 405 14.04 2.32 5.33
N ARG A 406 13.60 1.22 4.70
CA ARG A 406 14.08 0.79 3.38
C ARG A 406 13.39 1.62 2.31
N THR A 407 13.90 2.82 2.08
CA THR A 407 13.28 3.78 1.16
C THR A 407 14.31 4.35 0.21
N SER A 408 13.88 4.63 -1.01
CA SER A 408 14.65 5.44 -1.95
C SER A 408 14.39 6.91 -1.65
N ILE A 409 15.43 7.72 -1.56
CA ILE A 409 15.30 9.17 -1.31
C ILE A 409 15.42 9.93 -2.63
N LEU A 410 14.39 10.74 -2.92
CA LEU A 410 14.43 11.75 -3.98
C LEU A 410 14.50 13.13 -3.32
N ALA A 411 15.66 13.77 -3.40
CA ALA A 411 15.90 15.08 -2.81
C ALA A 411 15.88 16.17 -3.87
N ALA A 412 15.28 17.32 -3.56
CA ALA A 412 15.49 18.56 -4.29
C ALA A 412 16.26 19.57 -3.43
N ALA A 413 17.31 20.14 -4.00
CA ALA A 413 18.17 21.11 -3.34
C ALA A 413 18.40 22.33 -4.25
N ASN A 414 18.58 23.48 -3.62
CA ASN A 414 18.93 24.72 -4.30
C ASN A 414 20.41 25.08 -4.04
N PRO A 415 21.13 25.64 -5.02
CA PRO A 415 22.49 26.09 -4.84
C PRO A 415 22.55 27.27 -3.88
N ILE A 416 23.68 27.42 -3.19
CA ILE A 416 23.96 28.56 -2.32
C ILE A 416 23.94 29.84 -3.16
N GLY A 417 23.17 30.84 -2.74
CA GLY A 417 23.02 32.10 -3.47
C GLY A 417 21.96 32.07 -4.59
N GLY A 418 21.27 30.94 -4.79
CA GLY A 418 20.13 30.84 -5.71
C GLY A 418 20.50 30.75 -7.19
N ARG A 419 21.78 30.80 -7.55
CA ARG A 419 22.26 30.51 -8.91
C ARG A 419 23.43 29.55 -8.88
N TYR A 420 23.50 28.67 -9.87
CA TYR A 420 24.58 27.70 -9.98
C TYR A 420 25.86 28.30 -10.60
N ASP A 421 26.90 28.47 -9.78
CA ASP A 421 28.21 28.95 -10.22
C ASP A 421 29.06 27.82 -10.84
N ARG A 422 29.27 27.85 -12.17
CA ARG A 422 30.08 26.83 -12.88
C ARG A 422 31.57 26.84 -12.51
N SER A 423 32.07 27.92 -11.91
CA SER A 423 33.48 28.07 -11.54
C SER A 423 33.87 27.34 -10.24
N LYS A 424 32.88 26.99 -9.42
CA LYS A 424 33.05 26.36 -8.11
C LYS A 424 32.75 24.87 -8.19
N SER A 425 33.32 24.11 -7.27
CA SER A 425 33.01 22.67 -7.16
C SER A 425 31.58 22.45 -6.67
N LEU A 426 30.97 21.34 -7.07
CA LEU A 426 29.62 20.95 -6.68
C LEU A 426 29.44 20.93 -5.15
N ARG A 427 30.46 20.48 -4.41
CA ARG A 427 30.49 20.47 -2.94
C ARG A 427 30.47 21.87 -2.32
N HIS A 428 31.03 22.88 -2.99
CA HIS A 428 31.01 24.25 -2.50
C HIS A 428 29.74 24.99 -2.93
N ASN A 429 29.16 24.62 -4.07
CA ASN A 429 27.87 25.16 -4.54
C ASN A 429 26.68 24.68 -3.71
N ILE A 430 26.80 23.50 -3.11
CA ILE A 430 25.75 22.87 -2.33
C ILE A 430 26.18 22.85 -0.86
N GLY A 431 25.37 23.39 0.04
CA GLY A 431 25.65 23.45 1.48
C GLY A 431 25.55 22.11 2.22
N LEU A 432 25.95 21.01 1.58
CA LEU A 432 25.82 19.65 2.12
C LEU A 432 27.17 19.11 2.63
N SER A 433 27.09 18.25 3.64
CA SER A 433 28.25 17.56 4.19
C SER A 433 28.75 16.46 3.24
N ALA A 434 30.06 16.22 3.21
CA ALA A 434 30.66 15.19 2.35
C ALA A 434 30.11 13.77 2.57
N PRO A 435 29.80 13.32 3.81
CA PRO A 435 29.20 12.01 4.03
C PRO A 435 27.86 11.85 3.31
N ILE A 436 27.00 12.87 3.33
CA ILE A 436 25.70 12.83 2.65
C ILE A 436 25.88 12.77 1.13
N ILE A 437 26.80 13.57 0.58
CA ILE A 437 27.06 13.59 -0.87
C ILE A 437 27.47 12.20 -1.36
N SER A 438 28.30 11.48 -0.60
CA SER A 438 28.73 10.14 -0.96
C SER A 438 27.63 9.06 -0.90
N ARG A 439 26.47 9.34 -0.28
CA ARG A 439 25.35 8.40 -0.15
C ARG A 439 24.27 8.56 -1.23
N PHE A 440 24.32 9.68 -1.95
CA PHE A 440 23.53 9.88 -3.15
C PHE A 440 24.25 9.26 -4.33
N ASP A 441 23.55 8.39 -5.07
CA ASP A 441 24.14 7.65 -6.18
C ASP A 441 24.12 8.48 -7.47
N LEU A 442 23.07 9.30 -7.65
CA LEU A 442 22.88 10.14 -8.82
C LEU A 442 22.66 11.60 -8.43
N PHE A 443 23.46 12.49 -9.01
CA PHE A 443 23.28 13.93 -8.95
C PHE A 443 22.89 14.45 -10.33
N PHE A 444 21.75 15.13 -10.40
CA PHE A 444 21.34 15.85 -11.60
C PHE A 444 21.36 17.35 -11.31
N VAL A 445 22.13 18.09 -12.11
CA VAL A 445 22.18 19.55 -12.03
C VAL A 445 21.36 20.13 -13.18
N LEU A 446 20.28 20.80 -12.83
CA LEU A 446 19.41 21.57 -13.73
C LEU A 446 19.90 23.02 -13.72
N ILE A 447 20.57 23.42 -14.80
CA ILE A 447 21.05 24.78 -14.97
C ILE A 447 20.02 25.54 -15.80
N ASP A 448 19.62 26.72 -15.34
CA ASP A 448 18.78 27.61 -16.12
C ASP A 448 19.64 28.40 -17.12
N GLU A 449 19.48 28.10 -18.41
CA GLU A 449 20.09 28.85 -19.51
C GLU A 449 18.99 29.64 -20.22
N CYS A 450 19.12 30.97 -20.26
CA CYS A 450 18.17 31.83 -20.98
C CYS A 450 18.27 31.56 -22.49
N ASN A 451 17.30 30.82 -23.03
CA ASN A 451 17.24 30.48 -24.44
C ASN A 451 15.80 30.65 -24.96
N ASP A 452 15.63 31.63 -25.84
CA ASP A 452 14.32 32.00 -26.41
C ASP A 452 13.60 30.82 -27.07
N ILE A 453 14.33 29.88 -27.68
CA ILE A 453 13.74 28.71 -28.34
C ILE A 453 13.11 27.77 -27.31
N VAL A 454 13.82 27.55 -26.20
CA VAL A 454 13.36 26.67 -25.12
C VAL A 454 12.20 27.32 -24.37
N ASP A 455 12.31 28.61 -24.09
CA ASP A 455 11.25 29.40 -23.43
C ASP A 455 9.98 29.45 -24.29
N TYR A 456 10.12 29.62 -25.60
CA TYR A 456 8.99 29.55 -26.53
C TYR A 456 8.33 28.17 -26.55
N ALA A 457 9.12 27.09 -26.54
CA ALA A 457 8.59 25.73 -26.46
C ALA A 457 7.84 25.45 -25.15
N ILE A 458 8.37 25.97 -24.02
CA ILE A 458 7.71 25.90 -22.72
C ILE A 458 6.41 26.70 -22.74
N ALA A 459 6.44 27.95 -23.22
CA ALA A 459 5.27 28.82 -23.31
C ALA A 459 4.16 28.20 -24.16
N ARG A 460 4.52 27.63 -25.31
CA ARG A 460 3.59 26.88 -26.16
C ARG A 460 2.93 25.72 -25.40
N SER A 461 3.73 24.91 -24.71
CA SER A 461 3.23 23.78 -23.91
C SER A 461 2.27 24.23 -22.80
N ILE A 462 2.52 25.38 -22.18
CA ILE A 462 1.65 25.97 -21.16
C ILE A 462 0.32 26.44 -21.77
N VAL A 463 0.37 27.10 -22.94
CA VAL A 463 -0.83 27.54 -23.66
C VAL A 463 -1.68 26.34 -24.05
N ASP A 464 -1.07 25.29 -24.60
CA ASP A 464 -1.77 24.07 -25.00
C ASP A 464 -2.47 23.39 -23.82
N LEU A 465 -1.83 23.37 -22.63
CA LEU A 465 -2.40 22.87 -21.38
C LEU A 465 -3.64 23.65 -20.93
N HIS A 466 -3.62 24.99 -21.04
CA HIS A 466 -4.74 25.85 -20.60
C HIS A 466 -5.86 25.97 -21.64
N MET A 467 -5.54 25.81 -22.93
CA MET A 467 -6.53 25.84 -24.00
C MET A 467 -7.42 24.59 -24.03
N GLY A 468 -7.13 23.59 -23.19
CA GLY A 468 -7.93 22.36 -23.15
C GLY A 468 -7.87 21.57 -24.46
N ARG A 469 -6.92 21.88 -25.36
CA ARG A 469 -6.63 21.13 -26.60
C ARG A 469 -5.89 19.81 -26.32
N HIS A 470 -6.19 19.19 -25.19
CA HIS A 470 -5.74 17.85 -24.83
C HIS A 470 -6.34 16.74 -25.72
N GLY A 471 -7.01 17.08 -26.83
CA GLY A 471 -7.91 16.17 -27.55
C GLY A 471 -7.62 15.89 -29.02
N ALA A 472 -6.59 16.43 -29.67
CA ALA A 472 -6.43 16.18 -31.12
C ALA A 472 -5.02 15.89 -31.64
N GLU A 473 -3.95 16.59 -31.21
CA GLU A 473 -2.68 16.48 -31.98
C GLU A 473 -1.37 16.46 -31.16
N ASP A 474 -1.43 16.45 -29.82
CA ASP A 474 -0.24 16.16 -29.02
C ASP A 474 -0.11 14.66 -28.80
N THR A 475 0.66 14.02 -29.70
CA THR A 475 1.34 12.73 -29.55
C THR A 475 0.74 11.75 -28.54
N HIS A 476 0.01 10.75 -29.05
CA HIS A 476 -0.35 9.51 -28.35
C HIS A 476 0.55 9.27 -27.13
N THR A 477 0.04 9.47 -25.91
CA THR A 477 0.65 8.84 -24.74
C THR A 477 0.58 7.34 -25.03
N ILE A 478 1.70 6.77 -25.48
CA ILE A 478 1.77 5.40 -26.00
C ILE A 478 1.35 4.43 -24.89
N TYR A 479 1.62 4.80 -23.64
CA TYR A 479 1.23 4.02 -22.46
C TYR A 479 0.45 4.88 -21.46
N SER A 480 -0.57 4.26 -20.87
CA SER A 480 -1.27 4.83 -19.73
C SER A 480 -0.40 4.75 -18.47
N VAL A 481 -0.64 5.65 -17.52
CA VAL A 481 0.07 5.68 -16.23
C VAL A 481 -0.13 4.36 -15.47
N ASP A 482 -1.33 3.77 -15.56
CA ASP A 482 -1.64 2.48 -14.93
C ASP A 482 -0.84 1.33 -15.53
N ASN A 483 -0.65 1.31 -16.86
CA ASN A 483 0.17 0.29 -17.51
C ASN A 483 1.63 0.41 -17.08
N ILE A 484 2.17 1.63 -16.96
CA ILE A 484 3.54 1.86 -16.47
C ILE A 484 3.66 1.41 -15.00
N ARG A 485 2.69 1.74 -14.16
CA ARG A 485 2.68 1.32 -12.74
C ARG A 485 2.65 -0.20 -12.60
N ARG A 486 1.81 -0.89 -13.37
CA ARG A 486 1.76 -2.36 -13.43
C ARG A 486 3.08 -2.94 -13.92
N TYR A 487 3.64 -2.37 -14.98
CA TYR A 487 4.93 -2.80 -15.53
C TYR A 487 6.05 -2.70 -14.51
N ILE A 488 6.16 -1.58 -13.77
CA ILE A 488 7.18 -1.40 -12.73
C ILE A 488 6.95 -2.39 -11.58
N ALA A 489 5.70 -2.59 -11.16
CA ALA A 489 5.38 -3.59 -10.13
C ALA A 489 5.79 -5.01 -10.56
N PHE A 490 5.53 -5.37 -11.82
CA PHE A 490 5.96 -6.63 -12.41
C PHE A 490 7.48 -6.74 -12.54
N ALA A 491 8.17 -5.67 -12.94
CA ALA A 491 9.61 -5.64 -13.07
C ALA A 491 10.32 -5.88 -11.73
N ARG A 492 9.80 -5.33 -10.63
CA ARG A 492 10.32 -5.54 -9.26
C ARG A 492 10.23 -7.00 -8.80
N CYS A 493 9.41 -7.82 -9.45
CA CYS A 493 9.31 -9.25 -9.14
C CYS A 493 10.55 -10.04 -9.58
N PHE A 494 11.24 -9.57 -10.63
CA PHE A 494 12.43 -10.25 -11.12
C PHE A 494 13.63 -9.95 -10.22
N LYS A 495 14.39 -11.01 -9.90
CA LYS A 495 15.68 -10.91 -9.20
C LYS A 495 16.82 -11.19 -10.20
N PRO A 496 17.24 -10.19 -11.00
CA PRO A 496 18.31 -10.38 -11.97
C PRO A 496 19.60 -10.85 -11.31
N LYS A 497 20.27 -11.82 -11.96
CA LYS A 497 21.60 -12.32 -11.57
C LYS A 497 22.60 -11.93 -12.64
N VAL A 498 23.75 -11.41 -12.22
CA VAL A 498 24.87 -11.10 -13.13
C VAL A 498 25.79 -12.30 -13.18
N TRP A 499 26.01 -12.89 -14.36
CA TRP A 499 26.87 -14.07 -14.52
C TRP A 499 28.28 -13.75 -15.06
N ASN A 500 28.46 -12.94 -16.12
CA ASN A 500 29.70 -13.02 -16.92
C ASN A 500 30.45 -11.71 -17.30
N ASN A 501 30.05 -10.51 -16.85
CA ASN A 501 30.66 -9.24 -17.32
C ASN A 501 31.43 -8.43 -16.26
N PHE A 502 32.10 -9.08 -15.31
CA PHE A 502 32.83 -8.37 -14.25
C PHE A 502 34.05 -7.58 -14.78
N PHE A 503 34.77 -8.11 -15.77
CA PHE A 503 36.01 -7.51 -16.25
C PHE A 503 35.82 -6.10 -16.84
N HIS A 504 34.73 -5.89 -17.58
CA HIS A 504 34.42 -4.58 -18.15
C HIS A 504 34.10 -3.55 -17.05
N ILE A 505 33.33 -3.95 -16.03
CA ILE A 505 32.99 -3.08 -14.88
C ILE A 505 34.25 -2.67 -14.14
N THR A 506 35.14 -3.62 -13.84
CA THR A 506 36.42 -3.33 -13.18
C THR A 506 37.25 -2.35 -14.01
N SER A 507 37.36 -2.56 -15.33
CA SER A 507 38.13 -1.67 -16.20
C SER A 507 37.58 -0.24 -16.23
N VAL A 508 36.26 -0.08 -16.23
CA VAL A 508 35.59 1.23 -16.21
C VAL A 508 35.77 1.91 -14.86
N PHE A 509 35.62 1.15 -13.77
CA PHE A 509 35.82 1.67 -12.42
C PHE A 509 37.25 2.16 -12.21
N THR A 510 38.25 1.38 -12.64
CA THR A 510 39.66 1.79 -12.57
C THR A 510 39.91 3.08 -13.37
N LYS A 511 39.33 3.21 -14.57
CA LYS A 511 39.41 4.44 -15.37
C LYS A 511 38.82 5.65 -14.65
N LEU A 512 37.65 5.49 -14.02
CA LEU A 512 37.00 6.55 -13.23
C LEU A 512 37.87 6.97 -12.04
N CYS A 513 38.39 6.02 -11.26
CA CYS A 513 39.26 6.33 -10.14
C CYS A 513 40.56 7.04 -10.56
N HIS A 514 41.11 6.70 -11.73
CA HIS A 514 42.26 7.43 -12.27
C HIS A 514 41.88 8.86 -12.64
N GLN A 515 40.77 9.06 -13.37
CA GLN A 515 40.29 10.38 -13.74
C GLN A 515 40.02 11.28 -12.51
N ASP A 516 39.42 10.74 -11.45
CA ASP A 516 39.17 11.48 -10.20
C ASP A 516 40.46 11.88 -9.47
N LYS A 517 41.49 11.04 -9.51
CA LYS A 517 42.82 11.38 -8.95
C LYS A 517 43.48 12.53 -9.73
N TYR A 518 43.29 12.60 -11.04
CA TYR A 518 43.77 13.71 -11.87
C TYR A 518 42.94 14.99 -11.67
N PHE A 519 41.63 14.88 -11.42
CA PHE A 519 40.74 16.03 -11.26
C PHE A 519 40.90 16.75 -9.91
N ASN A 520 41.23 16.02 -8.83
CA ASN A 520 41.61 16.61 -7.54
C ASN A 520 43.04 17.17 -7.51
N GLY A 521 43.82 16.94 -8.58
CA GLY A 521 45.21 17.35 -8.69
C GLY A 521 45.45 18.21 -9.93
N VAL A 522 44.87 19.42 -10.01
CA VAL A 522 45.41 20.41 -10.96
C VAL A 522 46.73 20.93 -10.38
N TYR A 523 47.80 20.61 -11.12
CA TYR A 523 49.19 21.10 -11.10
C TYR A 523 50.24 20.04 -10.71
N SER A 524 50.49 19.10 -11.62
CA SER A 524 51.87 18.80 -12.06
C SER A 524 51.88 17.87 -13.28
N LEU A 525 52.37 18.43 -14.39
CA LEU A 525 53.12 17.78 -15.47
C LEU A 525 52.46 16.63 -16.25
N PHE A 526 52.23 16.90 -17.55
CA PHE A 526 52.25 15.90 -18.61
C PHE A 526 53.37 14.86 -18.37
N PRO A 527 53.10 13.58 -18.67
CA PRO A 527 53.74 13.03 -19.85
C PRO A 527 52.80 12.22 -20.75
N SER A 528 53.00 12.43 -22.04
CA SER A 528 52.64 11.60 -23.18
C SER A 528 52.80 10.10 -22.96
N PHE A 529 51.75 9.30 -23.18
CA PHE A 529 51.87 7.94 -23.72
C PHE A 529 50.59 7.54 -24.47
N LEU A 530 50.65 7.69 -25.79
CA LEU A 530 49.68 7.19 -26.76
C LEU A 530 50.28 5.88 -27.31
N GLN A 531 49.89 4.73 -26.75
CA GLN A 531 50.09 3.44 -27.41
C GLN A 531 48.83 2.60 -27.26
N ARG A 532 48.11 2.49 -28.39
CA ARG A 532 47.04 1.51 -28.61
C ARG A 532 47.62 0.10 -28.45
N PRO A 533 46.94 -0.85 -27.79
CA PRO A 533 47.04 -2.24 -28.18
C PRO A 533 45.98 -2.51 -29.26
N THR A 534 46.52 -2.82 -30.43
CA THR A 534 45.86 -3.43 -31.58
C THR A 534 44.99 -4.63 -31.20
N GLU A 535 43.86 -4.72 -31.89
CA GLU A 535 43.09 -5.94 -32.13
C GLU A 535 43.99 -7.17 -32.29
N ARG A 536 43.63 -8.28 -31.63
CA ARG A 536 43.84 -9.65 -32.14
C ARG A 536 42.71 -10.56 -31.66
N SER A 537 41.93 -10.99 -32.66
CA SER A 537 41.25 -12.29 -32.87
C SER A 537 40.60 -12.98 -31.68
#